data_AF-F7E8C7-F1
#
_entry.id   AF-F7E8C7-F1
#
_cell.length_a   1.000
_cell.length_b   1.000
_cell.length_c   1.000
_cell.angle_alpha   90.00
_cell.angle_beta   90.00
_cell.angle_gamma   90.00
#
_symmetry.space_group_name_H-M   'P 1'
#
loop_
_entity.id
_entity.type
_entity.pdbx_description
1 polymer ?
#
loop_
_entity_poly.entity_id
_entity_poly.type
_entity_poly.pdbx_seq_one_letter_code
_entity_poly.pdbx_strand_id
1 'polypeptide(L)'
;MRFQQWIVFYLSWIYCAAQEAPGKCGPPPPINNGDITSFPLREYPSGAQVEYKCQNLYKLEGSKDVRCENGKWSNPPSCLEACTTSPEDMARNNIQLKWRNLEKIYVETGDMTEFTCRNGFRKAQGSPPFKVQCIQGKMTYPICVQYSCTASPEDMARNNVQLKWGNWEKIYSETGDTIEFACRRGFREAPGSPPFRAQCIQGKLTYPICVQYSCTASPEDMARNNIQLKWGNWEKIYYEPGDIIEFTCRSGFRKAEGSPPFRAQCVERKLTFPICVNWEAGECGPPPPIDNGDITSLPLQIYPSGAKVEYKCQNLYKLEGSKDVMCENGKWSNPPSCLGEARECGPPPPIDNGDITSFPLQKYPSGAKVEYKCQNFYKLEGSKDVTCENGKWSNPPSCLDSCTASPEDMARNNIQLKWGSWEKIYSETGDIIEFACRSGFKKAEGSPPFRAQCIKGKLTYPICVHR
;
A
#
# COMPACT_ATOMS: atom_id res chain seq x y z
N MET A 1 25.88 -149.95 34.55
CA MET A 1 27.30 -150.02 34.17
C MET A 1 28.08 -149.04 35.03
N ARG A 2 29.05 -149.54 35.79
CA ARG A 2 30.09 -148.71 36.44
C ARG A 2 30.93 -148.05 35.36
N PHE A 3 31.39 -146.83 35.57
CA PHE A 3 32.79 -146.46 35.31
C PHE A 3 33.15 -145.24 36.17
N GLN A 4 34.20 -145.42 36.97
CA GLN A 4 34.89 -144.35 37.70
C GLN A 4 35.78 -143.54 36.74
N GLN A 5 36.18 -142.36 37.21
CA GLN A 5 37.51 -141.72 37.16
C GLN A 5 37.43 -140.24 36.70
N TRP A 6 38.16 -139.23 37.18
CA TRP A 6 39.25 -139.03 38.16
C TRP A 6 39.23 -137.56 38.65
N ILE A 7 39.95 -137.28 39.74
CA ILE A 7 40.07 -135.99 40.46
C ILE A 7 40.95 -134.98 39.71
N VAL A 8 40.57 -133.69 39.71
CA VAL A 8 41.45 -132.53 39.45
C VAL A 8 41.23 -131.47 40.53
N PHE A 9 42.27 -131.13 41.27
CA PHE A 9 42.29 -130.03 42.24
C PHE A 9 42.53 -128.69 41.53
N TYR A 10 41.65 -127.72 41.75
CA TYR A 10 41.91 -126.32 41.42
C TYR A 10 41.81 -125.47 42.70
N LEU A 11 42.93 -124.86 43.07
CA LEU A 11 43.02 -123.81 44.09
C LEU A 11 42.43 -122.52 43.50
N SER A 12 41.32 -122.03 44.06
CA SER A 12 40.84 -120.67 43.83
C SER A 12 40.99 -119.85 45.11
N TRP A 13 42.00 -119.00 45.14
CA TRP A 13 42.07 -117.87 46.08
C TRP A 13 41.03 -116.83 45.68
N ILE A 14 40.06 -116.56 46.56
CA ILE A 14 39.18 -115.39 46.46
C ILE A 14 39.81 -114.30 47.33
N TYR A 15 40.38 -113.30 46.67
CA TYR A 15 40.73 -112.02 47.28
C TYR A 15 39.44 -111.31 47.73
N CYS A 16 39.28 -111.09 49.04
CA CYS A 16 38.37 -110.08 49.55
C CYS A 16 39.02 -108.71 49.38
N ALA A 17 38.51 -107.89 48.45
CA ALA A 17 38.78 -106.45 48.46
C ALA A 17 38.01 -105.84 49.64
N ALA A 18 38.72 -105.30 50.63
CA ALA A 18 38.13 -104.51 51.69
C ALA A 18 37.62 -103.20 51.07
N GLN A 19 36.29 -103.10 50.91
CA GLN A 19 35.64 -101.87 50.49
C GLN A 19 35.62 -100.92 51.69
N GLU A 20 36.33 -99.78 51.58
CA GLU A 20 36.28 -98.72 52.60
C GLU A 20 34.83 -98.39 52.92
N ALA A 21 34.48 -98.37 54.21
CA ALA A 21 33.15 -98.02 54.64
C ALA A 21 32.80 -96.64 54.05
N PRO A 22 31.66 -96.49 53.36
CA PRO A 22 31.34 -95.24 52.69
C PRO A 22 31.31 -94.10 53.70
N GLY A 23 32.08 -93.05 53.43
CA GLY A 23 32.17 -91.88 54.30
C GLY A 23 30.78 -91.27 54.56
N LYS A 24 30.46 -91.02 55.83
CA LYS A 24 29.23 -90.33 56.23
C LYS A 24 29.44 -88.82 56.20
N CYS A 25 28.41 -88.08 55.82
CA CYS A 25 28.44 -86.61 55.89
C CYS A 25 27.93 -86.12 57.26
N GLY A 26 28.44 -84.99 57.72
CA GLY A 26 27.84 -84.23 58.83
C GLY A 26 26.57 -83.48 58.39
N PRO A 27 26.05 -82.56 59.22
CA PRO A 27 24.90 -81.74 58.85
C PRO A 27 25.10 -81.03 57.49
N PRO A 28 24.03 -80.85 56.68
CA PRO A 28 24.12 -80.18 55.39
C PRO A 28 24.65 -78.73 55.52
N PRO A 29 25.35 -78.18 54.51
CA PRO A 29 25.87 -76.81 54.57
C PRO A 29 24.73 -75.78 54.69
N PRO A 30 24.82 -74.79 55.58
CA PRO A 30 23.83 -73.71 55.61
C PRO A 30 23.90 -72.86 54.34
N ILE A 31 22.76 -72.36 53.87
CA ILE A 31 22.68 -71.42 52.75
C ILE A 31 22.00 -70.13 53.20
N ASN A 32 22.34 -69.01 52.57
CA ASN A 32 21.70 -67.72 52.87
C ASN A 32 20.24 -67.73 52.39
N ASN A 33 19.32 -67.23 53.21
CA ASN A 33 17.89 -67.11 52.90
C ASN A 33 17.23 -68.43 52.45
N GLY A 34 17.70 -69.57 52.93
CA GLY A 34 17.12 -70.88 52.67
C GLY A 34 17.53 -71.90 53.73
N ASP A 35 16.81 -73.01 53.79
CA ASP A 35 17.07 -74.10 54.71
C ASP A 35 16.65 -75.43 54.10
N ILE A 36 17.06 -76.53 54.70
CA ILE A 36 16.55 -77.86 54.36
C ILE A 36 15.09 -78.01 54.79
N THR A 37 14.30 -78.76 54.02
CA THR A 37 12.87 -78.97 54.29
C THR A 37 12.61 -79.99 55.41
N SER A 38 13.62 -80.77 55.77
CA SER A 38 13.58 -81.82 56.80
C SER A 38 14.35 -81.42 58.05
N PHE A 39 14.07 -82.06 59.19
CA PHE A 39 14.87 -81.86 60.41
C PHE A 39 16.33 -82.33 60.23
N PRO A 40 17.34 -81.51 60.59
CA PRO A 40 18.75 -81.88 60.41
C PRO A 40 19.18 -83.00 61.36
N LEU A 41 19.72 -84.07 60.79
CA LEU A 41 20.39 -85.14 61.53
C LEU A 41 21.86 -84.82 61.79
N ARG A 42 22.45 -85.46 62.81
CA ARG A 42 23.89 -85.32 63.12
C ARG A 42 24.79 -85.98 62.08
N GLU A 43 24.34 -87.05 61.43
CA GLU A 43 25.09 -87.80 60.41
C GLU A 43 24.16 -88.30 59.31
N TYR A 44 24.68 -88.35 58.07
CA TYR A 44 23.98 -88.84 56.88
C TYR A 44 24.79 -89.93 56.18
N PRO A 45 24.18 -91.06 55.78
CA PRO A 45 24.87 -92.10 55.01
C PRO A 45 25.21 -91.62 53.59
N SER A 46 26.27 -92.17 52.99
CA SER A 46 26.58 -91.95 51.58
C SER A 46 25.41 -92.39 50.70
N GLY A 47 25.00 -91.55 49.75
CA GLY A 47 23.78 -91.67 48.94
C GLY A 47 22.55 -90.94 49.51
N ALA A 48 22.62 -90.41 50.74
CA ALA A 48 21.54 -89.61 51.30
C ALA A 48 21.32 -88.30 50.53
N GLN A 49 20.07 -87.87 50.43
CA GLN A 49 19.66 -86.65 49.75
C GLN A 49 18.82 -85.79 50.69
N VAL A 50 19.13 -84.50 50.74
CA VAL A 50 18.33 -83.49 51.43
C VAL A 50 17.83 -82.46 50.42
N GLU A 51 16.60 -81.98 50.63
CA GLU A 51 16.00 -80.97 49.78
C GLU A 51 16.09 -79.61 50.46
N TYR A 52 16.59 -78.61 49.72
CA TYR A 52 16.66 -77.22 50.15
C TYR A 52 15.46 -76.43 49.63
N LYS A 53 15.01 -75.48 50.44
CA LYS A 53 13.97 -74.51 50.10
C LYS A 53 14.39 -73.12 50.53
N CYS A 54 14.22 -72.15 49.63
CA CYS A 54 14.45 -70.76 49.94
C CYS A 54 13.29 -70.15 50.76
N GLN A 55 13.61 -69.13 51.55
CA GLN A 55 12.63 -68.28 52.23
C GLN A 55 11.72 -67.59 51.21
N ASN A 56 10.55 -67.12 51.65
CA ASN A 56 9.63 -66.38 50.80
C ASN A 56 10.36 -65.19 50.16
N LEU A 57 10.10 -64.93 48.87
CA LEU A 57 10.74 -63.89 48.03
C LEU A 57 12.16 -64.20 47.53
N TYR A 58 12.60 -65.45 47.66
CA TYR A 58 13.85 -65.91 47.07
C TYR A 58 13.60 -67.11 46.14
N LYS A 59 14.27 -67.11 44.98
CA LYS A 59 14.24 -68.19 44.00
C LYS A 59 15.48 -69.07 44.17
N LEU A 60 15.26 -70.38 44.16
CA LEU A 60 16.34 -71.36 44.23
C LEU A 60 17.05 -71.46 42.87
N GLU A 61 18.36 -71.21 42.88
CA GLU A 61 19.27 -71.39 41.75
C GLU A 61 20.23 -72.55 42.04
N GLY A 62 20.28 -73.53 41.14
CA GLY A 62 21.03 -74.78 41.31
C GLY A 62 20.12 -75.98 41.63
N SER A 63 20.72 -77.10 42.02
CA SER A 63 19.95 -78.29 42.39
C SER A 63 19.30 -78.08 43.76
N LYS A 64 17.98 -78.24 43.85
CA LYS A 64 17.27 -78.28 45.15
C LYS A 64 17.69 -79.48 46.00
N ASP A 65 18.15 -80.53 45.34
CA ASP A 65 18.53 -81.79 45.93
C ASP A 65 20.04 -81.85 46.10
N VAL A 66 20.50 -81.92 47.35
CA VAL A 66 21.92 -81.97 47.71
C VAL A 66 22.22 -83.36 48.26
N ARG A 67 23.22 -84.02 47.68
CA ARG A 67 23.53 -85.43 47.94
C ARG A 67 24.84 -85.58 48.70
N CYS A 68 24.87 -86.51 49.65
CA CYS A 68 26.08 -86.92 50.35
C CYS A 68 26.77 -88.01 49.54
N GLU A 69 27.99 -87.77 49.07
CA GLU A 69 28.81 -88.76 48.37
C GLU A 69 30.15 -88.89 49.08
N ASN A 70 30.39 -90.08 49.66
CA ASN A 70 31.66 -90.46 50.32
C ASN A 70 32.18 -89.40 51.31
N GLY A 71 31.29 -88.91 52.18
CA GLY A 71 31.61 -87.96 53.24
C GLY A 71 31.62 -86.48 52.82
N LYS A 72 31.31 -86.16 51.56
CA LYS A 72 31.18 -84.78 51.07
C LYS A 72 29.79 -84.51 50.49
N TRP A 73 29.24 -83.35 50.81
CA TRP A 73 28.02 -82.86 50.17
C TRP A 73 28.32 -82.33 48.77
N SER A 74 27.40 -82.55 47.83
CA SER A 74 27.39 -81.86 46.53
C SER A 74 27.18 -80.35 46.72
N ASN A 75 27.46 -79.54 45.68
CA ASN A 75 27.30 -78.08 45.77
C ASN A 75 25.86 -77.70 46.16
N PRO A 76 25.67 -76.92 47.24
CA PRO A 76 24.34 -76.48 47.66
C PRO A 76 23.79 -75.39 46.73
N PRO A 77 22.47 -75.22 46.62
CA PRO A 77 21.87 -74.17 45.81
C PRO A 77 22.02 -72.79 46.45
N SER A 78 21.83 -71.75 45.64
CA SER A 78 21.80 -70.35 46.08
C SER A 78 20.38 -69.79 46.02
N CYS A 79 20.01 -68.97 47.00
CA CYS A 79 18.71 -68.30 47.03
C CYS A 79 18.84 -66.87 46.48
N LEU A 80 18.42 -66.67 45.23
CA LEU A 80 18.43 -65.37 44.56
C LEU A 80 17.22 -64.54 44.97
N GLU A 81 17.43 -63.30 45.36
CA GLU A 81 16.34 -62.40 45.74
C GLU A 81 15.42 -62.12 44.55
N ALA A 82 14.11 -62.24 44.76
CA ALA A 82 13.11 -61.85 43.78
C ALA A 82 12.87 -60.34 43.84
N CYS A 83 12.61 -59.73 42.69
CA CYS A 83 12.27 -58.32 42.63
C CYS A 83 10.80 -58.13 43.00
N THR A 84 10.53 -57.10 43.80
CA THR A 84 9.16 -56.72 44.14
C THR A 84 8.87 -55.36 43.54
N THR A 85 7.78 -55.22 42.81
CA THR A 85 7.31 -53.89 42.38
C THR A 85 6.39 -53.34 43.45
N SER A 86 6.75 -52.20 44.06
CA SER A 86 5.83 -51.52 44.98
C SER A 86 4.90 -50.58 44.20
N PRO A 87 3.64 -50.40 44.65
CA PRO A 87 2.75 -49.36 44.11
C PRO A 87 3.37 -47.96 44.18
N GLU A 88 4.17 -47.72 45.20
CA GLU A 88 4.88 -46.46 45.45
C GLU A 88 5.95 -46.20 44.39
N ASP A 89 6.78 -47.18 44.06
CA ASP A 89 7.81 -47.07 43.02
C ASP A 89 7.17 -46.79 41.65
N MET A 90 6.08 -47.49 41.34
CA MET A 90 5.32 -47.28 40.10
C MET A 90 4.65 -45.90 40.07
N ALA A 91 4.14 -45.42 41.20
CA ALA A 91 3.57 -44.07 41.32
C ALA A 91 4.63 -42.98 41.17
N ARG A 92 5.79 -43.11 41.85
CA ARG A 92 6.90 -42.14 41.76
C ARG A 92 7.44 -41.99 40.33
N ASN A 93 7.35 -43.03 39.52
CA ASN A 93 7.80 -43.02 38.12
C ASN A 93 6.67 -42.78 37.11
N ASN A 94 5.42 -42.59 37.56
CA ASN A 94 4.22 -42.44 36.72
C ASN A 94 3.97 -43.59 35.73
N ILE A 95 4.23 -44.82 36.17
CA ILE A 95 4.10 -46.04 35.37
C ILE A 95 3.05 -47.00 35.95
N GLN A 96 2.65 -47.97 35.14
CA GLN A 96 1.78 -49.09 35.50
C GLN A 96 2.20 -50.35 34.75
N LEU A 97 1.79 -51.52 35.22
CA LEU A 97 2.03 -52.78 34.51
C LEU A 97 1.20 -52.83 33.23
N LYS A 98 1.78 -53.35 32.14
CA LYS A 98 1.10 -53.39 30.83
C LYS A 98 -0.03 -54.42 30.75
N TRP A 99 0.09 -55.56 31.45
CA TRP A 99 -0.81 -56.71 31.27
C TRP A 99 -1.31 -57.36 32.58
N ARG A 100 -1.00 -56.82 33.77
CA ARG A 100 -1.36 -57.46 35.05
C ARG A 100 -2.09 -56.50 36.00
N ASN A 101 -3.28 -56.89 36.46
CA ASN A 101 -4.07 -56.20 37.50
C ASN A 101 -3.61 -56.59 38.92
N LEU A 102 -2.32 -56.43 39.23
CA LEU A 102 -1.78 -56.70 40.56
C LEU A 102 -1.00 -55.49 41.03
N GLU A 103 -1.37 -54.93 42.18
CA GLU A 103 -0.70 -53.77 42.79
C GLU A 103 0.74 -54.09 43.23
N LYS A 104 1.02 -55.37 43.52
CA LYS A 104 2.34 -55.87 43.88
C LYS A 104 2.63 -57.15 43.10
N ILE A 105 3.68 -57.14 42.28
CA ILE A 105 4.18 -58.36 41.63
C ILE A 105 5.52 -58.78 42.20
N TYR A 106 5.66 -60.09 42.31
CA TYR A 106 6.92 -60.76 42.60
C TYR A 106 7.45 -61.29 41.28
N VAL A 107 8.64 -60.84 40.92
CA VAL A 107 9.31 -61.18 39.66
C VAL A 107 10.57 -61.94 40.03
N GLU A 108 10.65 -63.18 39.60
CA GLU A 108 11.81 -64.02 39.83
C GLU A 108 13.06 -63.41 39.15
N THR A 109 14.23 -63.56 39.78
CA THR A 109 15.47 -63.15 39.12
C THR A 109 15.63 -63.91 37.79
N GLY A 110 15.92 -63.15 36.73
CA GLY A 110 15.95 -63.62 35.33
C GLY A 110 14.69 -63.29 34.54
N ASP A 111 13.53 -63.10 35.18
CA ASP A 111 12.27 -62.83 34.48
C ASP A 111 12.15 -61.38 34.02
N MET A 112 11.35 -61.18 32.96
CA MET A 112 11.09 -59.87 32.35
C MET A 112 9.70 -59.35 32.73
N THR A 113 9.63 -58.08 33.10
CA THR A 113 8.38 -57.34 33.34
C THR A 113 8.26 -56.17 32.38
N GLU A 114 7.06 -55.94 31.85
CA GLU A 114 6.79 -54.81 30.96
C GLU A 114 5.87 -53.78 31.62
N PHE A 115 6.35 -52.53 31.66
CA PHE A 115 5.62 -51.37 32.14
C PHE A 115 5.04 -50.59 30.96
N THR A 116 4.10 -49.70 31.26
CA THR A 116 3.62 -48.62 30.39
C THR A 116 3.45 -47.36 31.21
N CYS A 117 3.49 -46.19 30.59
CA CYS A 117 3.15 -44.95 31.29
C CYS A 117 1.68 -44.98 31.71
N ARG A 118 1.37 -44.36 32.86
CA ARG A 118 -0.01 -44.07 33.23
C ARG A 118 -0.63 -43.09 32.21
N ASN A 119 -1.96 -43.07 32.16
CA ASN A 119 -2.68 -42.09 31.35
C ASN A 119 -2.27 -40.66 31.73
N GLY A 120 -1.96 -39.82 30.74
CA GLY A 120 -1.47 -38.45 30.97
C GLY A 120 0.06 -38.31 31.01
N PHE A 121 0.81 -39.41 30.89
CA PHE A 121 2.27 -39.39 30.89
C PHE A 121 2.87 -40.02 29.64
N ARG A 122 4.08 -39.59 29.28
CA ARG A 122 4.90 -40.10 28.18
C ARG A 122 6.27 -40.53 28.65
N LYS A 123 6.93 -41.39 27.88
CA LYS A 123 8.33 -41.80 28.11
C LYS A 123 9.23 -40.56 28.19
N ALA A 124 9.97 -40.41 29.29
CA ALA A 124 10.96 -39.35 29.43
C ALA A 124 12.13 -39.55 28.46
N GLN A 125 12.78 -38.46 28.03
CA GLN A 125 13.99 -38.54 27.23
C GLN A 125 15.11 -39.18 28.07
N GLY A 126 15.75 -40.23 27.55
CA GLY A 126 16.75 -41.01 28.30
C GLY A 126 16.15 -41.99 29.32
N SER A 127 14.82 -42.17 29.34
CA SER A 127 14.16 -43.12 30.22
C SER A 127 14.64 -44.57 29.96
N PRO A 128 14.89 -45.36 31.03
CA PRO A 128 15.23 -46.79 30.92
C PRO A 128 14.24 -47.60 30.07
N PRO A 129 14.61 -48.83 29.64
CA PRO A 129 13.72 -49.71 28.89
C PRO A 129 12.43 -50.01 29.67
N PHE A 130 11.29 -50.06 28.97
CA PHE A 130 10.00 -50.40 29.58
C PHE A 130 9.82 -51.89 29.82
N LYS A 131 10.64 -52.71 29.16
CA LYS A 131 10.78 -54.14 29.43
C LYS A 131 12.04 -54.32 30.28
N VAL A 132 11.85 -54.63 31.55
CA VAL A 132 12.89 -54.64 32.59
C VAL A 132 13.10 -56.07 33.08
N GLN A 133 14.36 -56.49 33.20
CA GLN A 133 14.71 -57.76 33.80
C GLN A 133 14.93 -57.60 35.31
N CYS A 134 14.46 -58.58 36.10
CA CYS A 134 14.85 -58.68 37.50
C CYS A 134 16.26 -59.26 37.61
N ILE A 135 17.17 -58.54 38.28
CA ILE A 135 18.55 -58.97 38.51
C ILE A 135 18.83 -58.89 40.01
N GLN A 136 18.78 -60.03 40.71
CA GLN A 136 19.09 -60.19 42.14
C GLN A 136 18.39 -59.13 43.01
N GLY A 137 17.06 -59.15 43.02
CA GLY A 137 16.24 -58.21 43.81
C GLY A 137 16.15 -56.78 43.26
N LYS A 138 16.96 -56.42 42.24
CA LYS A 138 17.00 -55.07 41.66
C LYS A 138 16.32 -54.99 40.29
N MET A 139 15.45 -54.01 40.11
CA MET A 139 14.88 -53.61 38.82
C MET A 139 15.05 -52.10 38.62
N THR A 140 15.41 -51.69 37.41
CA THR A 140 15.47 -50.28 37.03
C THR A 140 14.13 -49.86 36.44
N TYR A 141 13.44 -48.93 37.09
CA TYR A 141 12.14 -48.47 36.63
C TYR A 141 12.25 -47.47 35.47
N PRO A 142 11.41 -47.59 34.42
CA PRO A 142 11.29 -46.56 33.40
C PRO A 142 10.63 -45.32 33.99
N ILE A 143 11.05 -44.14 33.52
CA ILE A 143 10.54 -42.85 33.97
C ILE A 143 9.55 -42.31 32.93
N CYS A 144 8.35 -41.93 33.39
CA CYS A 144 7.38 -41.19 32.60
C CYS A 144 7.19 -39.77 33.14
N VAL A 145 7.16 -38.81 32.22
CA VAL A 145 6.91 -37.39 32.49
C VAL A 145 5.54 -37.01 31.98
N GLN A 146 4.94 -36.02 32.61
CA GLN A 146 3.63 -35.52 32.22
C GLN A 146 3.67 -34.98 30.79
N TYR A 147 2.59 -35.18 30.03
CA TYR A 147 2.43 -34.50 28.76
C TYR A 147 2.31 -32.99 29.02
N SER A 148 3.22 -32.22 28.44
CA SER A 148 3.15 -30.77 28.37
C SER A 148 3.00 -30.31 26.93
N CYS A 149 2.25 -29.23 26.75
CA CYS A 149 2.15 -28.49 25.51
C CYS A 149 2.96 -27.21 25.64
N THR A 150 3.64 -26.84 24.56
CA THR A 150 4.31 -25.55 24.43
C THR A 150 3.69 -24.80 23.27
N ALA A 151 3.18 -23.58 23.49
CA ALA A 151 2.67 -22.76 22.40
C ALA A 151 3.81 -22.36 21.44
N SER A 152 3.92 -23.08 20.33
CA SER A 152 4.85 -22.84 19.23
C SER A 152 4.69 -21.44 18.62
N PRO A 153 5.74 -20.59 18.63
CA PRO A 153 5.72 -19.29 17.97
C PRO A 153 5.47 -19.35 16.46
N GLU A 154 5.97 -20.40 15.80
CA GLU A 154 5.79 -20.64 14.38
C GLU A 154 4.34 -20.94 14.03
N ASP A 155 3.68 -21.81 14.82
CA ASP A 155 2.26 -22.11 14.66
C ASP A 155 1.39 -20.90 14.92
N MET A 156 1.71 -20.10 15.95
CA MET A 156 1.00 -18.85 16.20
C MET A 156 1.15 -17.86 15.03
N ALA A 157 2.33 -17.78 14.41
CA ALA A 157 2.56 -16.97 13.22
C ALA A 157 1.79 -17.47 12.00
N ARG A 158 1.84 -18.78 11.72
CA ARG A 158 1.12 -19.40 10.59
C ARG A 158 -0.39 -19.18 10.66
N ASN A 159 -0.95 -19.19 11.87
CA ASN A 159 -2.38 -19.02 12.09
C ASN A 159 -2.81 -17.56 12.36
N ASN A 160 -1.88 -16.60 12.31
CA ASN A 160 -2.11 -15.17 12.61
C ASN A 160 -2.71 -14.89 14.00
N VAL A 161 -2.31 -15.69 14.99
CA VAL A 161 -2.76 -15.58 16.38
C VAL A 161 -1.64 -15.10 17.28
N GLN A 162 -2.03 -14.66 18.48
CA GLN A 162 -1.15 -14.28 19.58
C GLN A 162 -1.76 -14.76 20.89
N LEU A 163 -0.96 -14.82 21.96
CA LEU A 163 -1.51 -15.08 23.29
C LEU A 163 -2.36 -13.88 23.72
N LYS A 164 -3.54 -14.15 24.29
CA LYS A 164 -4.45 -13.10 24.78
C LYS A 164 -3.85 -12.32 25.97
N TRP A 165 -2.96 -12.96 26.74
CA TRP A 165 -2.26 -12.37 27.88
C TRP A 165 -0.76 -12.61 27.76
N GLY A 166 0.05 -11.56 27.88
CA GLY A 166 1.49 -11.55 27.59
C GLY A 166 2.40 -12.18 28.66
N ASN A 167 1.93 -13.19 29.42
CA ASN A 167 2.78 -13.83 30.42
C ASN A 167 3.44 -15.09 29.82
N TRP A 168 4.77 -15.09 29.69
CA TRP A 168 5.56 -16.17 29.09
C TRP A 168 5.46 -17.51 29.84
N GLU A 169 4.97 -17.51 31.09
CA GLU A 169 4.71 -18.71 31.89
C GLU A 169 3.54 -19.55 31.33
N LYS A 170 2.59 -18.95 30.60
CA LYS A 170 1.45 -19.67 29.98
C LYS A 170 1.79 -20.34 28.64
N ILE A 171 3.05 -20.25 28.21
CA ILE A 171 3.51 -20.96 27.00
C ILE A 171 3.57 -22.46 27.28
N TYR A 172 3.93 -22.85 28.50
CA TYR A 172 3.97 -24.23 28.96
C TYR A 172 2.68 -24.56 29.69
N SER A 173 2.02 -25.63 29.26
CA SER A 173 0.71 -26.05 29.76
C SER A 173 0.74 -27.55 29.98
N GLU A 174 0.23 -28.01 31.11
CA GLU A 174 0.08 -29.45 31.38
C GLU A 174 -1.20 -29.99 30.72
N THR A 175 -1.34 -31.31 30.65
CA THR A 175 -2.54 -31.90 30.03
C THR A 175 -3.79 -31.53 30.83
N GLY A 176 -4.76 -30.90 30.16
CA GLY A 176 -5.98 -30.34 30.77
C GLY A 176 -5.95 -28.82 30.96
N ASP A 177 -4.78 -28.20 30.98
CA ASP A 177 -4.64 -26.74 31.03
C ASP A 177 -5.11 -26.09 29.73
N THR A 178 -5.52 -24.81 29.84
CA THR A 178 -6.07 -24.05 28.71
C THR A 178 -5.23 -22.84 28.38
N ILE A 179 -4.92 -22.66 27.10
CA ILE A 179 -4.25 -21.49 26.54
C ILE A 179 -5.27 -20.66 25.77
N GLU A 180 -5.35 -19.37 26.09
CA GLU A 180 -6.21 -18.43 25.39
C GLU A 180 -5.42 -17.64 24.35
N PHE A 181 -5.85 -17.78 23.10
CA PHE A 181 -5.36 -17.03 21.97
C PHE A 181 -6.26 -15.83 21.68
N ALA A 182 -5.74 -14.90 20.89
CA ALA A 182 -6.46 -13.81 20.25
C ALA A 182 -5.92 -13.65 18.82
N CYS A 183 -6.72 -13.13 17.90
CA CYS A 183 -6.20 -12.77 16.58
C CYS A 183 -5.21 -11.61 16.70
N ARG A 184 -4.19 -11.63 15.84
CA ARG A 184 -3.34 -10.46 15.64
C ARG A 184 -4.15 -9.30 15.08
N ARG A 185 -3.67 -8.07 15.28
CA ARG A 185 -4.29 -6.87 14.74
C ARG A 185 -4.44 -6.98 13.22
N GLY A 186 -5.64 -6.71 12.70
CA GLY A 186 -5.96 -6.83 11.27
C GLY A 186 -6.42 -8.22 10.82
N PHE A 187 -6.61 -9.14 11.76
CA PHE A 187 -7.17 -10.46 11.51
C PHE A 187 -8.42 -10.70 12.38
N ARG A 188 -9.29 -11.60 11.93
CA ARG A 188 -10.47 -12.07 12.65
C ARG A 188 -10.54 -13.59 12.66
N GLU A 189 -11.39 -14.12 13.53
CA GLU A 189 -11.72 -15.53 13.55
C GLU A 189 -12.21 -16.01 12.18
N ALA A 190 -11.58 -17.07 11.67
CA ALA A 190 -12.01 -17.73 10.44
C ALA A 190 -13.33 -18.48 10.69
N PRO A 191 -14.25 -18.52 9.71
CA PRO A 191 -15.41 -19.40 9.79
C PRO A 191 -14.97 -20.86 9.99
N GLY A 192 -15.47 -21.52 11.04
CA GLY A 192 -15.08 -22.89 11.39
C GLY A 192 -13.70 -23.02 12.04
N SER A 193 -13.11 -21.92 12.52
CA SER A 193 -11.88 -21.95 13.30
C SER A 193 -12.01 -22.87 14.53
N PRO A 194 -10.93 -23.58 14.91
CA PRO A 194 -10.81 -24.18 16.24
C PRO A 194 -11.01 -23.13 17.36
N PRO A 195 -11.37 -23.56 18.59
CA PRO A 195 -11.67 -22.63 19.67
C PRO A 195 -10.45 -21.81 20.10
N PHE A 196 -10.67 -20.52 20.38
CA PHE A 196 -9.61 -19.62 20.87
C PHE A 196 -9.11 -19.95 22.28
N ARG A 197 -9.91 -20.71 23.04
CA ARG A 197 -9.50 -21.32 24.29
C ARG A 197 -9.11 -22.78 24.02
N ALA A 198 -7.84 -23.00 23.70
CA ALA A 198 -7.30 -24.29 23.35
C ALA A 198 -6.92 -25.09 24.60
N GLN A 199 -7.24 -26.38 24.63
CA GLN A 199 -6.82 -27.30 25.69
C GLN A 199 -5.58 -28.08 25.25
N CYS A 200 -4.64 -28.28 26.17
CA CYS A 200 -3.55 -29.23 25.98
C CYS A 200 -4.06 -30.66 26.15
N ILE A 201 -4.08 -31.44 25.06
CA ILE A 201 -4.53 -32.83 25.08
C ILE A 201 -3.36 -33.71 24.66
N GLN A 202 -2.80 -34.46 25.62
CA GLN A 202 -1.68 -35.39 25.39
C GLN A 202 -0.47 -34.74 24.68
N GLY A 203 -0.14 -33.51 25.05
CA GLY A 203 0.99 -32.77 24.48
C GLY A 203 0.72 -32.14 23.11
N LYS A 204 -0.52 -32.23 22.59
CA LYS A 204 -0.94 -31.56 21.36
C LYS A 204 -1.82 -30.35 21.69
N LEU A 205 -1.47 -29.22 21.10
CA LEU A 205 -2.25 -27.98 21.13
C LEU A 205 -2.86 -27.74 19.75
N THR A 206 -4.16 -27.40 19.72
CA THR A 206 -4.83 -26.99 18.48
C THR A 206 -4.88 -25.48 18.42
N TYR A 207 -4.55 -24.89 17.26
CA TYR A 207 -4.49 -23.45 17.09
C TYR A 207 -5.76 -22.95 16.41
N PRO A 208 -6.39 -21.87 16.91
CA PRO A 208 -7.43 -21.17 16.16
C PRO A 208 -6.83 -20.54 14.90
N ILE A 209 -7.65 -20.32 13.88
CA ILE A 209 -7.23 -19.77 12.59
C ILE A 209 -7.80 -18.36 12.48
N CYS A 210 -6.91 -17.39 12.26
CA CYS A 210 -7.32 -16.02 11.98
C CYS A 210 -7.07 -15.68 10.50
N VAL A 211 -8.10 -15.17 9.84
CA VAL A 211 -8.05 -14.66 8.46
C VAL A 211 -7.95 -13.15 8.47
N GLN A 212 -7.24 -12.62 7.49
CA GLN A 212 -7.13 -11.17 7.31
C GLN A 212 -8.52 -10.61 6.98
N TYR A 213 -8.85 -9.44 7.55
CA TYR A 213 -10.02 -8.70 7.07
C TYR A 213 -9.86 -8.37 5.59
N SER A 214 -10.98 -8.27 4.89
CA SER A 214 -10.94 -8.07 3.45
C SER A 214 -10.54 -6.65 3.10
N CYS A 215 -11.09 -5.65 3.77
CA CYS A 215 -10.71 -4.27 3.53
C CYS A 215 -10.31 -3.54 4.82
N THR A 216 -9.46 -2.52 4.66
CA THR A 216 -9.03 -1.65 5.75
C THR A 216 -9.22 -0.20 5.34
N ALA A 217 -9.99 0.57 6.12
CA ALA A 217 -9.99 2.02 6.02
C ALA A 217 -8.75 2.56 6.75
N SER A 218 -7.61 2.59 6.07
CA SER A 218 -6.33 3.00 6.66
C SER A 218 -6.41 4.45 7.16
N PRO A 219 -5.95 4.75 8.39
CA PRO A 219 -5.81 6.13 8.88
C PRO A 219 -4.97 7.02 7.97
N GLU A 220 -3.95 6.45 7.31
CA GLU A 220 -3.10 7.16 6.36
C GLU A 220 -3.84 7.55 5.09
N ASP A 221 -4.64 6.64 4.53
CA ASP A 221 -5.47 6.92 3.35
C ASP A 221 -6.57 7.93 3.69
N MET A 222 -7.17 7.82 4.87
CA MET A 222 -8.16 8.79 5.34
C MET A 222 -7.54 10.18 5.57
N ALA A 223 -6.31 10.24 6.10
CA ALA A 223 -5.59 11.50 6.26
C ALA A 223 -5.21 12.11 4.91
N ARG A 224 -4.65 11.31 3.99
CA ARG A 224 -4.26 11.75 2.64
C ARG A 224 -5.42 12.32 1.83
N ASN A 225 -6.61 11.77 2.03
CA ASN A 225 -7.82 12.20 1.33
C ASN A 225 -8.65 13.24 2.11
N ASN A 226 -8.19 13.70 3.28
CA ASN A 226 -8.89 14.63 4.18
C ASN A 226 -10.31 14.18 4.57
N ILE A 227 -10.46 12.89 4.84
CA ILE A 227 -11.74 12.26 5.20
C ILE A 227 -11.69 11.62 6.59
N GLN A 228 -12.87 11.29 7.10
CA GLN A 228 -13.11 10.56 8.34
C GLN A 228 -14.36 9.69 8.19
N LEU A 229 -14.54 8.69 9.06
CA LEU A 229 -15.76 7.89 9.09
C LEU A 229 -16.95 8.73 9.59
N LYS A 230 -18.11 8.59 8.94
CA LYS A 230 -19.32 9.37 9.25
C LYS A 230 -19.97 8.91 10.55
N TRP A 231 -20.07 7.60 10.77
CA TRP A 231 -20.62 6.96 11.98
C TRP A 231 -19.87 5.66 12.29
N GLY A 232 -19.54 5.42 13.57
CA GLY A 232 -18.91 4.17 14.02
C GLY A 232 -17.94 4.37 15.18
N ASN A 233 -17.53 3.25 15.80
CA ASN A 233 -16.39 3.26 16.71
C ASN A 233 -15.16 3.75 15.92
N TRP A 234 -14.55 4.88 16.33
CA TRP A 234 -13.40 5.49 15.64
C TRP A 234 -12.18 4.56 15.52
N GLU A 235 -12.20 3.43 16.22
CA GLU A 235 -11.19 2.39 16.19
C GLU A 235 -11.46 1.26 15.17
N LYS A 236 -12.70 1.13 14.65
CA LYS A 236 -13.04 0.08 13.66
C LYS A 236 -12.57 0.50 12.27
N ILE A 237 -11.39 0.03 11.90
CA ILE A 237 -10.78 0.29 10.58
C ILE A 237 -10.80 -0.93 9.65
N TYR A 238 -11.30 -2.09 10.08
CA TYR A 238 -11.32 -3.32 9.29
C TYR A 238 -12.75 -3.77 8.93
N TYR A 239 -12.93 -4.26 7.70
CA TYR A 239 -14.23 -4.52 7.09
C TYR A 239 -14.27 -5.83 6.30
N GLU A 240 -15.46 -6.43 6.19
CA GLU A 240 -15.74 -7.66 5.46
C GLU A 240 -16.16 -7.40 4.01
N PRO A 241 -16.05 -8.39 3.09
CA PRO A 241 -16.61 -8.25 1.75
C PRO A 241 -18.10 -7.94 1.83
N GLY A 242 -18.54 -6.91 1.10
CA GLY A 242 -19.92 -6.46 1.09
C GLY A 242 -20.27 -5.41 2.14
N ASP A 243 -19.42 -5.19 3.16
CA ASP A 243 -19.61 -4.10 4.12
C ASP A 243 -19.68 -2.75 3.41
N ILE A 244 -20.59 -1.90 3.88
CA ILE A 244 -20.76 -0.52 3.39
C ILE A 244 -20.20 0.44 4.43
N ILE A 245 -19.23 1.25 4.00
CA ILE A 245 -18.52 2.24 4.79
C ILE A 245 -18.96 3.62 4.33
N GLU A 246 -19.42 4.46 5.25
CA GLU A 246 -19.72 5.86 4.97
C GLU A 246 -18.63 6.78 5.50
N PHE A 247 -18.02 7.52 4.60
CA PHE A 247 -17.05 8.57 4.89
C PHE A 247 -17.72 9.95 4.90
N THR A 248 -17.02 10.92 5.47
CA THR A 248 -17.33 12.35 5.38
C THR A 248 -16.02 13.13 5.31
N CYS A 249 -16.04 14.36 4.80
CA CYS A 249 -14.86 15.22 4.85
C CYS A 249 -14.53 15.61 6.30
N ARG A 250 -13.25 15.84 6.56
CA ARG A 250 -12.82 16.54 7.78
C ARG A 250 -13.26 18.01 7.72
N SER A 251 -13.30 18.66 8.89
CA SER A 251 -13.64 20.09 8.98
C SER A 251 -12.72 20.93 8.08
N GLY A 252 -13.29 21.86 7.33
CA GLY A 252 -12.56 22.71 6.37
C GLY A 252 -12.41 22.13 4.96
N PHE A 253 -12.88 20.90 4.69
CA PHE A 253 -12.75 20.26 3.38
C PHE A 253 -14.11 19.98 2.74
N ARG A 254 -14.18 20.05 1.40
CA ARG A 254 -15.32 19.65 0.58
C ARG A 254 -14.96 18.52 -0.38
N LYS A 255 -15.96 17.77 -0.82
CA LYS A 255 -15.77 16.72 -1.84
C LYS A 255 -15.20 17.34 -3.12
N ALA A 256 -14.12 16.77 -3.64
CA ALA A 256 -13.55 17.19 -4.92
C ALA A 256 -14.49 16.82 -6.09
N GLU A 257 -14.42 17.59 -7.18
CA GLU A 257 -15.16 17.27 -8.40
C GLU A 257 -14.65 15.96 -9.02
N GLY A 258 -15.54 15.09 -9.49
CA GLY A 258 -15.18 13.75 -10.01
C GLY A 258 -14.76 12.72 -8.94
N SER A 259 -14.76 13.10 -7.66
CA SER A 259 -14.36 12.22 -6.54
C SER A 259 -15.34 11.04 -6.32
N PRO A 260 -14.84 9.86 -5.91
CA PRO A 260 -15.66 8.70 -5.55
C PRO A 260 -16.77 9.02 -4.53
N PRO A 261 -17.86 8.22 -4.47
CA PRO A 261 -18.94 8.45 -3.50
C PRO A 261 -18.47 8.26 -2.06
N PHE A 262 -19.09 8.97 -1.12
CA PHE A 262 -18.82 8.81 0.32
C PHE A 262 -19.23 7.44 0.86
N ARG A 263 -20.13 6.75 0.16
CA ARG A 263 -20.59 5.41 0.50
C ARG A 263 -19.79 4.41 -0.32
N ALA A 264 -18.77 3.81 0.30
CA ALA A 264 -17.88 2.84 -0.31
C ALA A 264 -18.28 1.42 0.13
N GLN A 265 -18.15 0.44 -0.76
CA GLN A 265 -18.35 -0.96 -0.43
C GLN A 265 -17.02 -1.71 -0.48
N CYS A 266 -16.77 -2.60 0.47
CA CYS A 266 -15.61 -3.48 0.43
C CYS A 266 -15.81 -4.57 -0.64
N VAL A 267 -15.08 -4.46 -1.76
CA VAL A 267 -15.17 -5.39 -2.89
C VAL A 267 -13.76 -5.87 -3.23
N GLU A 268 -13.56 -7.19 -3.36
CA GLU A 268 -12.26 -7.79 -3.75
C GLU A 268 -11.05 -7.27 -2.96
N ARG A 269 -11.22 -7.07 -1.65
CA ARG A 269 -10.19 -6.50 -0.74
C ARG A 269 -9.78 -5.06 -1.03
N LYS A 270 -10.59 -4.30 -1.77
CA LYS A 270 -10.35 -2.88 -2.08
C LYS A 270 -11.48 -2.00 -1.55
N LEU A 271 -11.09 -0.83 -1.04
CA LEU A 271 -11.99 0.28 -0.73
C LEU A 271 -11.66 1.45 -1.65
N THR A 272 -12.70 2.09 -2.18
CA THR A 272 -12.58 3.36 -2.90
C THR A 272 -12.72 4.51 -1.90
N PHE A 273 -11.74 5.40 -1.86
CA PHE A 273 -11.75 6.52 -0.94
C PHE A 273 -12.23 7.80 -1.65
N PRO A 274 -13.21 8.53 -1.08
CA PRO A 274 -13.56 9.86 -1.55
C PRO A 274 -12.41 10.83 -1.24
N ILE A 275 -12.11 11.70 -2.20
CA ILE A 275 -11.13 12.78 -2.08
C ILE A 275 -11.85 14.05 -1.63
N CYS A 276 -11.38 14.65 -0.54
CA CYS A 276 -11.79 15.97 -0.09
C CYS A 276 -10.64 16.98 -0.21
N VAL A 277 -10.97 18.16 -0.74
CA VAL A 277 -10.05 19.28 -0.96
C VAL A 277 -10.44 20.44 -0.07
N ASN A 278 -9.45 21.24 0.34
CA ASN A 278 -9.68 22.37 1.23
C ASN A 278 -10.65 23.35 0.55
N TRP A 279 -11.72 23.74 1.25
CA TRP A 279 -12.69 24.71 0.75
C TRP A 279 -12.08 26.12 0.63
N GLU A 280 -11.04 26.44 1.39
CA GLU A 280 -10.37 27.76 1.38
C GLU A 280 -9.29 27.91 0.30
N ALA A 281 -8.93 26.85 -0.42
CA ALA A 281 -7.90 26.90 -1.45
C ALA A 281 -8.46 27.35 -2.80
N GLY A 282 -8.93 28.58 -2.84
CA GLY A 282 -8.84 29.40 -4.05
C GLY A 282 -7.46 30.05 -4.11
N GLU A 283 -6.39 29.27 -4.10
CA GLU A 283 -5.04 29.83 -4.15
C GLU A 283 -4.73 30.30 -5.56
N CYS A 284 -4.30 31.56 -5.69
CA CYS A 284 -3.80 32.08 -6.94
C CYS A 284 -2.28 31.90 -7.02
N GLY A 285 -1.77 31.62 -8.21
CA GLY A 285 -0.35 31.78 -8.51
C GLY A 285 0.07 33.26 -8.54
N PRO A 286 1.29 33.57 -8.98
CA PRO A 286 1.76 34.93 -9.12
C PRO A 286 0.76 35.82 -9.90
N PRO A 287 0.52 37.08 -9.45
CA PRO A 287 -0.39 38.00 -10.14
C PRO A 287 0.05 38.27 -11.59
N PRO A 288 -0.89 38.55 -12.51
CA PRO A 288 -0.54 38.83 -13.91
C PRO A 288 0.36 40.07 -14.03
N PRO A 289 1.44 40.05 -14.83
CA PRO A 289 2.21 41.26 -15.11
C PRO A 289 1.37 42.27 -15.91
N ILE A 290 1.65 43.56 -15.74
CA ILE A 290 1.07 44.65 -16.54
C ILE A 290 2.19 45.45 -17.22
N ASP A 291 1.91 46.00 -18.40
CA ASP A 291 2.88 46.83 -19.11
C ASP A 291 3.12 48.15 -18.37
N ASN A 292 4.40 48.56 -18.26
CA ASN A 292 4.83 49.81 -17.62
C ASN A 292 4.32 49.97 -16.16
N GLY A 293 4.15 48.87 -15.44
CA GLY A 293 3.76 48.86 -14.04
C GLY A 293 4.30 47.66 -13.27
N ASP A 294 4.48 47.84 -11.97
CA ASP A 294 5.08 46.87 -11.06
C ASP A 294 4.20 46.65 -9.84
N ILE A 295 4.33 45.48 -9.21
CA ILE A 295 3.65 45.17 -7.95
C ILE A 295 4.47 45.75 -6.79
N THR A 296 3.81 46.43 -5.85
CA THR A 296 4.51 47.13 -4.75
C THR A 296 5.04 46.20 -3.67
N SER A 297 4.49 44.99 -3.58
CA SER A 297 4.86 43.97 -2.59
C SER A 297 5.82 42.93 -3.16
N LEU A 298 6.56 42.25 -2.28
CA LEU A 298 7.44 41.14 -2.68
C LEU A 298 6.61 39.99 -3.29
N PRO A 299 7.01 39.43 -4.46
CA PRO A 299 6.27 38.38 -5.11
C PRO A 299 6.33 37.08 -4.30
N LEU A 300 5.16 36.50 -4.05
CA LEU A 300 5.01 35.16 -3.49
C LEU A 300 4.72 34.16 -4.61
N GLN A 301 5.08 32.90 -4.41
CA GLN A 301 4.72 31.83 -5.35
C GLN A 301 3.23 31.47 -5.27
N ILE A 302 2.60 31.71 -4.13
CA ILE A 302 1.21 31.31 -3.82
C ILE A 302 0.54 32.42 -3.00
N TYR A 303 -0.69 32.78 -3.37
CA TYR A 303 -1.52 33.76 -2.68
C TYR A 303 -2.86 33.13 -2.24
N PRO A 304 -3.25 33.23 -0.96
CA PRO A 304 -4.53 32.70 -0.49
C PRO A 304 -5.72 33.50 -1.04
N SER A 305 -6.90 32.86 -1.15
CA SER A 305 -8.13 33.55 -1.56
C SER A 305 -8.45 34.71 -0.60
N GLY A 306 -8.74 35.88 -1.15
CA GLY A 306 -8.90 37.14 -0.42
C GLY A 306 -7.62 37.98 -0.30
N ALA A 307 -6.46 37.44 -0.68
CA ALA A 307 -5.21 38.22 -0.74
C ALA A 307 -5.33 39.33 -1.79
N LYS A 308 -4.77 40.50 -1.48
CA LYS A 308 -4.71 41.66 -2.37
C LYS A 308 -3.28 42.05 -2.66
N VAL A 309 -3.01 42.39 -3.92
CA VAL A 309 -1.76 42.99 -4.35
C VAL A 309 -2.04 44.35 -4.96
N GLU A 310 -1.14 45.30 -4.73
CA GLU A 310 -1.24 46.66 -5.25
C GLU A 310 -0.27 46.84 -6.42
N TYR A 311 -0.79 47.37 -7.52
CA TYR A 311 -0.01 47.74 -8.70
C TYR A 311 0.31 49.23 -8.71
N LYS A 312 1.51 49.55 -9.16
CA LYS A 312 2.02 50.91 -9.32
C LYS A 312 2.60 51.09 -10.71
N CYS A 313 2.12 52.08 -11.45
CA CYS A 313 2.70 52.43 -12.74
C CYS A 313 4.09 53.04 -12.59
N GLN A 314 4.96 52.73 -13.56
CA GLN A 314 6.28 53.32 -13.71
C GLN A 314 6.18 54.82 -14.01
N ASN A 315 7.27 55.56 -13.79
CA ASN A 315 7.29 57.02 -13.99
C ASN A 315 6.83 57.39 -15.41
N LEU A 316 6.03 58.46 -15.53
CA LEU A 316 5.38 58.96 -16.76
C LEU A 316 4.13 58.18 -17.24
N TYR A 317 3.64 57.23 -16.45
CA TYR A 317 2.40 56.51 -16.71
C TYR A 317 1.38 56.74 -15.59
N LYS A 318 0.11 56.95 -15.98
CA LYS A 318 -1.03 57.12 -15.07
C LYS A 318 -1.82 55.83 -14.99
N LEU A 319 -2.16 55.42 -13.76
CA LEU A 319 -2.95 54.22 -13.49
C LEU A 319 -4.42 54.45 -13.84
N GLU A 320 -4.97 53.57 -14.66
CA GLU A 320 -6.38 53.50 -15.01
C GLU A 320 -6.97 52.18 -14.49
N GLY A 321 -8.05 52.27 -13.71
CA GLY A 321 -8.69 51.14 -13.04
C GLY A 321 -8.35 51.04 -11.54
N SER A 322 -8.66 49.88 -10.94
CA SER A 322 -8.36 49.61 -9.52
C SER A 322 -6.89 49.24 -9.35
N LYS A 323 -6.19 49.94 -8.44
CA LYS A 323 -4.80 49.59 -8.08
C LYS A 323 -4.72 48.26 -7.31
N ASP A 324 -5.78 47.88 -6.60
CA ASP A 324 -5.84 46.66 -5.81
C ASP A 324 -6.46 45.53 -6.64
N VAL A 325 -5.73 44.43 -6.77
CA VAL A 325 -6.14 43.20 -7.46
C VAL A 325 -6.24 42.09 -6.44
N MET A 326 -7.40 41.41 -6.40
CA MET A 326 -7.71 40.41 -5.39
C MET A 326 -7.72 39.00 -5.99
N CYS A 327 -7.19 38.04 -5.24
CA CYS A 327 -7.35 36.64 -5.55
C CYS A 327 -8.73 36.18 -5.08
N GLU A 328 -9.59 35.75 -6.01
CA GLU A 328 -10.94 35.25 -5.72
C GLU A 328 -11.07 33.82 -6.25
N ASN A 329 -11.16 32.85 -5.33
CA ASN A 329 -11.40 31.44 -5.67
C ASN A 329 -10.41 30.87 -6.71
N GLY A 330 -9.13 31.25 -6.64
CA GLY A 330 -8.07 30.76 -7.53
C GLY A 330 -7.92 31.54 -8.84
N LYS A 331 -8.61 32.68 -9.00
CA LYS A 331 -8.44 33.62 -10.12
C LYS A 331 -8.22 35.04 -9.62
N TRP A 332 -7.31 35.76 -10.28
CA TRP A 332 -7.13 37.20 -10.01
C TRP A 332 -8.26 38.02 -10.63
N SER A 333 -8.72 39.05 -9.92
CA SER A 333 -9.58 40.08 -10.49
C SER A 333 -8.86 40.85 -11.59
N ASN A 334 -9.61 41.59 -12.43
CA ASN A 334 -9.02 42.31 -13.57
C ASN A 334 -7.92 43.30 -13.13
N PRO A 335 -6.71 43.25 -13.73
CA PRO A 335 -5.62 44.16 -13.38
C PRO A 335 -5.82 45.56 -14.00
N PRO A 336 -5.21 46.61 -13.42
CA PRO A 336 -5.25 47.96 -13.97
C PRO A 336 -4.38 48.09 -15.24
N SER A 337 -4.56 49.21 -15.96
CA SER A 337 -3.72 49.58 -17.10
C SER A 337 -2.89 50.83 -16.79
N CYS A 338 -1.64 50.84 -17.22
CA CYS A 338 -0.76 52.01 -17.10
C CYS A 338 -0.71 52.76 -18.43
N LEU A 339 -1.42 53.88 -18.51
CA LEU A 339 -1.45 54.71 -19.70
C LEU A 339 -0.33 55.76 -19.64
N GLY A 340 0.53 55.79 -20.66
CA GLY A 340 1.60 56.79 -20.74
C GLY A 340 1.04 58.18 -20.97
N GLU A 341 1.85 59.21 -20.72
CA GLU A 341 1.58 60.54 -21.26
C GLU A 341 1.36 60.44 -22.78
N ALA A 342 0.19 60.88 -23.22
CA ALA A 342 -0.22 60.79 -24.60
C ALA A 342 0.80 61.53 -25.48
N ARG A 343 1.48 60.79 -26.36
CA ARG A 343 2.56 61.35 -27.17
C ARG A 343 2.05 62.51 -28.01
N GLU A 344 2.82 63.59 -28.04
CA GLU A 344 2.55 64.74 -28.90
C GLU A 344 2.76 64.35 -30.37
N CYS A 345 1.92 64.84 -31.28
CA CYS A 345 2.19 64.75 -32.71
C CYS A 345 3.17 65.85 -33.14
N GLY A 346 3.95 65.58 -34.18
CA GLY A 346 4.65 66.63 -34.92
C GLY A 346 3.69 67.47 -35.77
N PRO A 347 4.21 68.33 -36.67
CA PRO A 347 3.38 69.08 -37.61
C PRO A 347 2.42 68.17 -38.40
N PRO A 348 1.20 68.63 -38.74
CA PRO A 348 0.25 67.87 -39.55
C PRO A 348 0.82 67.49 -40.94
N PRO A 349 0.40 66.35 -41.53
CA PRO A 349 0.88 65.92 -42.84
C PRO A 349 0.46 66.89 -43.96
N PRO A 350 1.37 67.34 -44.85
CA PRO A 350 0.98 68.19 -45.98
C PRO A 350 0.06 67.43 -46.96
N ILE A 351 -0.83 68.17 -47.63
CA ILE A 351 -1.70 67.65 -48.70
C ILE A 351 -1.48 68.44 -50.00
N ASP A 352 -1.67 67.78 -51.14
CA ASP A 352 -1.58 68.46 -52.44
C ASP A 352 -2.73 69.46 -52.62
N ASN A 353 -2.41 70.64 -53.15
CA ASN A 353 -3.37 71.72 -53.44
C ASN A 353 -4.25 72.13 -52.23
N GLY A 354 -3.75 71.97 -51.01
CA GLY A 354 -4.40 72.40 -49.79
C GLY A 354 -3.40 72.63 -48.66
N ASP A 355 -3.85 73.30 -47.60
CA ASP A 355 -3.04 73.56 -46.41
C ASP A 355 -3.95 73.68 -45.18
N ILE A 356 -3.37 73.64 -43.99
CA ILE A 356 -4.10 73.92 -42.76
C ILE A 356 -4.46 75.41 -42.66
N THR A 357 -5.57 75.71 -41.99
CA THR A 357 -6.05 77.09 -41.81
C THR A 357 -5.29 77.86 -40.73
N SER A 358 -4.59 77.15 -39.85
CA SER A 358 -3.78 77.68 -38.74
C SER A 358 -2.29 77.64 -39.04
N PHE A 359 -1.46 78.44 -38.36
CA PHE A 359 -0.02 78.29 -38.43
C PHE A 359 0.46 76.95 -37.82
N PRO A 360 1.33 76.19 -38.49
CA PRO A 360 1.83 74.91 -37.99
C PRO A 360 2.70 75.10 -36.74
N LEU A 361 2.39 74.34 -35.69
CA LEU A 361 3.23 74.24 -34.48
C LEU A 361 4.23 73.09 -34.64
N GLN A 362 5.36 73.14 -33.93
CA GLN A 362 6.29 72.00 -33.91
C GLN A 362 5.71 70.76 -33.22
N LYS A 363 4.78 70.97 -32.27
CA LYS A 363 4.21 69.91 -31.42
C LYS A 363 2.74 70.18 -31.14
N TYR A 364 1.94 69.12 -31.16
CA TYR A 364 0.51 69.15 -30.89
C TYR A 364 0.17 68.12 -29.79
N PRO A 365 -0.56 68.51 -28.73
CA PRO A 365 -0.98 67.56 -27.71
C PRO A 365 -1.95 66.53 -28.28
N SER A 366 -1.96 65.33 -27.73
CA SER A 366 -2.97 64.31 -28.07
C SER A 366 -4.38 64.85 -27.77
N GLY A 367 -5.29 64.70 -28.72
CA GLY A 367 -6.62 65.32 -28.77
C GLY A 367 -6.69 66.63 -29.55
N ALA A 368 -5.56 67.24 -29.93
CA ALA A 368 -5.56 68.47 -30.74
C ALA A 368 -6.16 68.24 -32.14
N LYS A 369 -6.87 69.25 -32.66
CA LYS A 369 -7.50 69.23 -33.99
C LYS A 369 -7.01 70.37 -34.85
N VAL A 370 -6.75 70.09 -36.12
CA VAL A 370 -6.43 71.09 -37.15
C VAL A 370 -7.39 70.96 -38.33
N GLU A 371 -7.73 72.08 -38.94
CA GLU A 371 -8.65 72.14 -40.08
C GLU A 371 -7.85 72.39 -41.37
N TYR A 372 -8.10 71.57 -42.40
CA TYR A 372 -7.55 71.73 -43.74
C TYR A 372 -8.49 72.50 -44.66
N LYS A 373 -7.89 73.25 -45.58
CA LYS A 373 -8.58 73.97 -46.65
C LYS A 373 -7.86 73.78 -47.97
N CYS A 374 -8.62 73.48 -49.01
CA CYS A 374 -8.10 73.40 -50.37
C CYS A 374 -7.87 74.80 -50.96
N GLN A 375 -6.91 74.89 -51.88
CA GLN A 375 -6.69 76.06 -52.73
C GLN A 375 -7.95 76.37 -53.55
N ASN A 376 -8.07 77.61 -54.03
CA ASN A 376 -9.24 78.04 -54.79
C ASN A 376 -9.53 77.11 -55.96
N PHE A 377 -10.80 76.76 -56.16
CA PHE A 377 -11.32 75.85 -57.19
C PHE A 377 -10.97 74.37 -57.03
N TYR A 378 -10.20 73.98 -56.00
CA TYR A 378 -10.05 72.58 -55.62
C TYR A 378 -11.08 72.22 -54.55
N LYS A 379 -11.73 71.07 -54.72
CA LYS A 379 -12.82 70.65 -53.83
C LYS A 379 -12.34 69.66 -52.79
N LEU A 380 -12.60 69.95 -51.51
CA LEU A 380 -12.21 69.07 -50.40
C LEU A 380 -13.05 67.77 -50.41
N GLU A 381 -12.37 66.63 -50.40
CA GLU A 381 -12.93 65.28 -50.26
C GLU A 381 -12.39 64.64 -48.96
N GLY A 382 -13.29 64.31 -48.02
CA GLY A 382 -12.95 63.74 -46.71
C GLY A 382 -13.29 64.67 -45.53
N SER A 383 -12.78 64.32 -44.34
CA SER A 383 -12.95 65.16 -43.14
C SER A 383 -12.00 66.36 -43.20
N LYS A 384 -12.54 67.56 -43.06
CA LYS A 384 -11.72 68.78 -42.96
C LYS A 384 -10.90 68.84 -41.68
N ASP A 385 -11.38 68.19 -40.60
CA ASP A 385 -10.73 68.16 -39.30
C ASP A 385 -9.89 66.91 -39.14
N VAL A 386 -8.63 67.08 -38.74
CA VAL A 386 -7.65 66.02 -38.49
C VAL A 386 -7.20 66.09 -37.03
N THR A 387 -7.25 64.96 -36.33
CA THR A 387 -7.02 64.87 -34.87
C THR A 387 -5.71 64.16 -34.57
N CYS A 388 -4.93 64.69 -33.63
CA CYS A 388 -3.74 64.02 -33.10
C CYS A 388 -4.16 63.00 -32.04
N GLU A 389 -3.83 61.73 -32.24
CA GLU A 389 -4.08 60.65 -31.27
C GLU A 389 -2.78 59.91 -30.98
N ASN A 390 -2.28 60.06 -29.76
CA ASN A 390 -1.11 59.35 -29.23
C ASN A 390 0.11 59.36 -30.17
N GLY A 391 0.45 60.56 -30.67
CA GLY A 391 1.60 60.81 -31.53
C GLY A 391 1.38 60.52 -33.01
N LYS A 392 0.15 60.18 -33.42
CA LYS A 392 -0.23 59.99 -34.83
C LYS A 392 -1.42 60.87 -35.21
N TRP A 393 -1.35 61.49 -36.38
CA TRP A 393 -2.50 62.21 -36.95
C TRP A 393 -3.49 61.23 -37.59
N SER A 394 -4.79 61.52 -37.47
CA SER A 394 -5.82 60.86 -38.26
C SER A 394 -5.64 61.12 -39.77
N ASN A 395 -6.32 60.36 -40.62
CA ASN A 395 -6.15 60.48 -42.07
C ASN A 395 -6.53 61.89 -42.57
N PRO A 396 -5.66 62.58 -43.34
CA PRO A 396 -5.94 63.90 -43.87
C PRO A 396 -6.92 63.85 -45.07
N PRO A 397 -7.63 64.96 -45.38
CA PRO A 397 -8.48 65.05 -46.57
C PRO A 397 -7.66 65.14 -47.85
N SER A 398 -8.33 65.03 -49.00
CA SER A 398 -7.73 65.23 -50.33
C SER A 398 -8.41 66.39 -51.06
N CYS A 399 -7.66 67.15 -51.85
CA CYS A 399 -8.18 68.23 -52.67
C CYS A 399 -8.35 67.76 -54.11
N LEU A 400 -9.60 67.61 -54.55
CA LEU A 400 -9.93 67.18 -55.91
C LEU A 400 -9.58 68.25 -56.93
N ASP A 401 -8.92 67.82 -58.00
CA ASP A 401 -8.44 68.72 -59.06
C ASP A 401 -9.56 69.58 -59.64
N SER A 402 -9.22 70.86 -59.83
CA SER A 402 -10.03 71.81 -60.58
C SER A 402 -9.94 71.52 -62.08
N CYS A 403 -11.02 71.75 -62.81
CA CYS A 403 -10.96 71.72 -64.27
C CYS A 403 -10.68 73.11 -64.83
N THR A 404 -9.88 73.15 -65.89
CA THR A 404 -9.64 74.38 -66.66
C THR A 404 -10.22 74.22 -68.05
N ALA A 405 -11.15 75.11 -68.42
CA ALA A 405 -11.57 75.29 -69.80
C ALA A 405 -10.74 76.42 -70.43
N SER A 406 -9.67 76.05 -71.14
CA SER A 406 -8.76 77.01 -71.77
C SER A 406 -9.28 77.49 -73.14
N PRO A 407 -8.88 78.70 -73.59
CA PRO A 407 -9.16 79.16 -74.95
C PRO A 407 -8.69 78.15 -76.01
N GLU A 408 -7.54 77.51 -75.79
CA GLU A 408 -6.92 76.54 -76.69
C GLU A 408 -7.76 75.26 -76.79
N ASP A 409 -8.21 74.71 -75.66
CA ASP A 409 -9.07 73.53 -75.62
C ASP A 409 -10.39 73.76 -76.37
N MET A 410 -10.99 74.93 -76.16
CA MET A 410 -12.23 75.31 -76.82
C MET A 410 -12.03 75.55 -78.32
N ALA A 411 -10.92 76.18 -78.71
CA ALA A 411 -10.58 76.39 -80.11
C ALA A 411 -10.37 75.08 -80.87
N ARG A 412 -9.67 74.10 -80.26
CA ARG A 412 -9.46 72.76 -80.86
C ARG A 412 -10.75 72.04 -81.21
N ASN A 413 -11.84 72.33 -80.49
CA ASN A 413 -13.14 71.68 -80.69
C ASN A 413 -14.17 72.58 -81.41
N ASN A 414 -13.76 73.76 -81.89
CA ASN A 414 -14.62 74.79 -82.51
C ASN A 414 -15.81 75.23 -81.64
N ILE A 415 -15.60 75.30 -80.33
CA ILE A 415 -16.61 75.66 -79.33
C ILE A 415 -16.25 76.96 -78.62
N GLN A 416 -17.22 77.52 -77.92
CA GLN A 416 -17.11 78.67 -77.04
C GLN A 416 -18.00 78.46 -75.81
N LEU A 417 -17.78 79.22 -74.75
CA LEU A 417 -18.68 79.21 -73.60
C LEU A 417 -20.04 79.76 -74.00
N LYS A 418 -21.11 79.13 -73.52
CA LYS A 418 -22.49 79.56 -73.80
C LYS A 418 -22.85 80.83 -73.03
N TRP A 419 -22.32 80.98 -71.82
CA TRP A 419 -22.57 82.10 -70.92
C TRP A 419 -21.25 82.59 -70.30
N GLY A 420 -20.96 83.89 -70.38
CA GLY A 420 -19.77 84.52 -69.79
C GLY A 420 -18.72 85.01 -70.81
N SER A 421 -17.92 86.02 -70.43
CA SER A 421 -16.92 86.70 -71.27
C SER A 421 -15.47 86.47 -70.84
N TRP A 422 -15.19 85.40 -70.10
CA TRP A 422 -13.85 85.11 -69.58
C TRP A 422 -13.10 84.19 -70.55
N GLU A 423 -11.87 84.56 -70.91
CA GLU A 423 -11.03 83.76 -71.82
C GLU A 423 -10.69 82.38 -71.21
N LYS A 424 -10.61 82.28 -69.88
CA LYS A 424 -10.27 81.05 -69.15
C LYS A 424 -11.22 80.82 -67.97
N ILE A 425 -11.80 79.61 -67.86
CA ILE A 425 -12.65 79.22 -66.73
C ILE A 425 -11.95 78.14 -65.89
N TYR A 426 -11.91 78.39 -64.58
CA TYR A 426 -11.59 77.40 -63.55
C TYR A 426 -12.88 76.96 -62.88
N SER A 427 -13.06 75.66 -62.70
CA SER A 427 -14.28 75.08 -62.13
C SER A 427 -13.95 73.98 -61.13
N GLU A 428 -14.69 73.94 -60.03
CA GLU A 428 -14.57 72.89 -59.03
C GLU A 428 -15.08 71.55 -59.56
N THR A 429 -14.56 70.45 -59.03
CA THR A 429 -15.13 69.14 -59.31
C THR A 429 -16.61 69.07 -58.91
N GLY A 430 -17.47 68.75 -59.88
CA GLY A 430 -18.92 68.72 -59.76
C GLY A 430 -19.62 69.89 -60.44
N ASP A 431 -18.91 70.99 -60.72
CA ASP A 431 -19.45 72.12 -61.46
C ASP A 431 -19.77 71.75 -62.91
N ILE A 432 -20.69 72.50 -63.50
CA ILE A 432 -21.19 72.26 -64.86
C ILE A 432 -20.89 73.47 -65.73
N ILE A 433 -20.21 73.21 -66.85
CA ILE A 433 -19.84 74.19 -67.85
C ILE A 433 -20.70 73.96 -69.09
N GLU A 434 -21.37 75.01 -69.56
CA GLU A 434 -22.14 74.97 -70.80
C GLU A 434 -21.37 75.61 -71.95
N PHE A 435 -21.23 74.87 -73.04
CA PHE A 435 -20.60 75.29 -74.28
C PHE A 435 -21.64 75.54 -75.38
N ALA A 436 -21.22 76.23 -76.44
CA ALA A 436 -21.94 76.40 -77.70
C ALA A 436 -20.95 76.31 -78.87
N CYS A 437 -21.41 75.96 -80.07
CA CYS A 437 -20.55 76.01 -81.25
C CYS A 437 -20.18 77.45 -81.60
N ARG A 438 -18.96 77.67 -82.08
CA ARG A 438 -18.57 78.94 -82.69
C ARG A 438 -19.40 79.20 -83.96
N SER A 439 -19.49 80.47 -84.34
CA SER A 439 -20.18 80.86 -85.58
C SER A 439 -19.58 80.12 -86.79
N GLY A 440 -20.44 79.59 -87.68
CA GLY A 440 -20.03 78.78 -88.83
C GLY A 440 -19.91 77.27 -88.59
N PHE A 441 -20.09 76.81 -87.34
CA PHE A 441 -20.03 75.38 -86.98
C PHE A 441 -21.39 74.84 -86.50
N LYS A 442 -21.58 73.52 -86.58
CA LYS A 442 -22.70 72.73 -86.03
C LYS A 442 -22.20 71.55 -85.22
N LYS A 443 -23.04 71.03 -84.32
CA LYS A 443 -22.73 69.85 -83.49
C LYS A 443 -22.36 68.65 -84.38
N ALA A 444 -21.24 67.99 -84.08
CA ALA A 444 -20.85 66.75 -84.72
C ALA A 444 -21.75 65.57 -84.27
N GLU A 445 -21.98 64.61 -85.16
CA GLU A 445 -22.66 63.36 -84.82
C GLU A 445 -21.82 62.57 -83.80
N GLY A 446 -22.44 62.05 -82.74
CA GLY A 446 -21.73 61.41 -81.63
C GLY A 446 -20.96 62.34 -80.69
N SER A 447 -21.04 63.67 -80.86
CA SER A 447 -20.38 64.64 -79.97
C SER A 447 -20.81 64.46 -78.50
N PRO A 448 -19.86 64.57 -77.54
CA PRO A 448 -20.17 64.73 -76.12
C PRO A 448 -21.18 65.85 -75.85
N PRO A 449 -21.87 65.83 -74.69
CA PRO A 449 -22.88 66.82 -74.36
C PRO A 449 -22.27 68.22 -74.24
N PHE A 450 -23.02 69.24 -74.67
CA PHE A 450 -22.62 70.65 -74.54
C PHE A 450 -22.69 71.17 -73.11
N ARG A 451 -23.20 70.34 -72.19
CA ARG A 451 -23.22 70.57 -70.76
C ARG A 451 -22.25 69.58 -70.13
N ALA A 452 -21.00 70.00 -69.95
CA ALA A 452 -19.93 69.17 -69.44
C ALA A 452 -19.76 69.39 -67.94
N GLN A 453 -19.60 68.32 -67.17
CA GLN A 453 -19.30 68.41 -65.74
C GLN A 453 -17.79 68.28 -65.53
N CYS A 454 -17.23 69.09 -64.64
CA CYS A 454 -15.87 68.91 -64.17
C CYS A 454 -15.79 67.67 -63.26
N ILE A 455 -14.96 66.69 -63.62
CA ILE A 455 -14.78 65.47 -62.82
C ILE A 455 -13.30 65.28 -62.54
N LYS A 456 -12.85 65.60 -61.31
CA LYS A 456 -11.47 65.42 -60.82
C LYS A 456 -10.45 65.92 -61.86
N GLY A 457 -10.55 67.21 -62.22
CA GLY A 457 -9.65 67.88 -63.17
C GLY A 457 -9.90 67.60 -64.66
N LYS A 458 -10.83 66.72 -65.02
CA LYS A 458 -11.12 66.36 -66.41
C LYS A 458 -12.43 66.95 -66.91
N LEU A 459 -12.36 67.61 -68.07
CA LEU A 459 -13.52 68.04 -68.86
C LEU A 459 -13.59 67.24 -70.15
N THR A 460 -14.79 66.77 -70.48
CA THR A 460 -15.07 66.19 -71.80
C THR A 460 -15.70 67.26 -72.67
N TYR A 461 -14.97 67.69 -73.70
CA TYR A 461 -15.42 68.79 -74.57
C TYR A 461 -16.37 68.28 -75.66
N PRO A 462 -17.47 69.01 -75.96
CA PRO A 462 -18.27 68.78 -77.15
C PRO A 462 -17.48 69.16 -78.41
N ILE A 463 -17.83 68.57 -79.55
CA ILE A 463 -17.14 68.77 -80.82
C ILE A 463 -18.10 69.41 -81.83
N CYS A 464 -17.64 70.48 -82.48
CA CYS A 464 -18.35 71.11 -83.60
C CYS A 464 -17.56 71.01 -84.91
N VAL A 465 -18.28 70.79 -86.00
CA VAL A 465 -17.77 70.69 -87.37
C VAL A 465 -18.39 71.78 -88.24
N HIS A 466 -17.77 72.13 -89.37
CA HIS A 466 -18.30 73.17 -90.25
C HIS A 466 -19.74 72.86 -90.72
N ARG A 467 -20.56 73.92 -90.83
CA ARG A 467 -21.98 73.81 -91.18
C ARG A 467 -22.24 73.22 -92.56
#